data_AF-A0A916QU91-F1
#
_entry.id   AF-A0A916QU91-F1
#
_cell.length_a   1.000
_cell.length_b   1.000
_cell.length_c   1.000
_cell.angle_alpha   90.00
_cell.angle_beta   90.00
_cell.angle_gamma   90.00
#
_symmetry.space_group_name_H-M   'P 1'
#
loop_
_entity.id
_entity.type
_entity.pdbx_description
1 polymer ?
#
loop_
_entity_poly.entity_id
_entity_poly.type
_entity_poly.pdbx_seq_one_letter_code
_entity_poly.pdbx_strand_id
1 'polypeptide(L)'
;MTQFPKIQARFDAALAVFEDAAENSADAEKLEEQAAKIERLKEELTTAQDALDEAKARIDEVEAERKAAVEKAENQRVALVKQIDTLDKARATNENNLTKARQYNKHLKKLNSGLRKQNEEHVGDADLINASLEAELNQIKEQRDVDLEEVNGILARMTPLVEGN
;
A
#
# COMPACT_ATOMS: atom_id res chain seq x y z
N MET A 1 -63.61 68.56 53.97
CA MET A 1 -63.62 67.21 53.38
C MET A 1 -62.71 67.15 52.14
N THR A 2 -61.38 67.23 52.28
CA THR A 2 -60.45 67.34 51.13
C THR A 2 -59.20 66.46 51.23
N GLN A 3 -59.10 65.59 52.24
CA GLN A 3 -57.93 64.72 52.42
C GLN A 3 -58.06 63.35 51.74
N PHE A 4 -59.28 62.83 51.62
CA PHE A 4 -59.54 61.53 50.99
C PHE A 4 -59.12 61.46 49.50
N PRO A 5 -59.42 62.48 48.65
CA PRO A 5 -59.01 62.45 47.24
C PRO A 5 -57.49 62.51 47.05
N LYS A 6 -56.77 63.21 47.94
CA LYS A 6 -55.31 63.29 47.90
C LYS A 6 -54.63 61.98 48.29
N ILE A 7 -55.22 61.22 49.21
CA ILE A 7 -54.70 59.91 49.59
C ILE A 7 -54.97 58.90 48.48
N GLN A 8 -56.15 58.94 47.86
CA GLN A 8 -56.50 58.08 46.74
C GLN A 8 -55.56 58.30 45.54
N ALA A 9 -55.31 59.56 45.15
CA ALA A 9 -54.37 59.86 44.08
C ALA A 9 -52.92 59.40 44.39
N ARG A 10 -52.50 59.40 45.66
CA ARG A 10 -51.17 58.88 46.07
C ARG A 10 -51.14 57.36 46.08
N PHE A 11 -52.24 56.71 46.41
CA PHE A 11 -52.37 55.26 46.38
C PHE A 11 -52.39 54.74 44.93
N ASP A 12 -53.14 55.40 44.04
CA ASP A 12 -53.19 55.07 42.62
C ASP A 12 -51.82 55.30 41.95
N ALA A 13 -51.11 56.38 42.30
CA ALA A 13 -49.74 56.61 41.84
C ALA A 13 -48.76 55.57 42.39
N ALA A 14 -48.90 55.14 43.64
CA ALA A 14 -48.07 54.08 44.20
C ALA A 14 -48.35 52.72 43.54
N LEU A 15 -49.62 52.40 43.29
CA LEU A 15 -50.03 51.19 42.55
C LEU A 15 -49.46 51.18 41.13
N ALA A 16 -49.55 52.29 40.40
CA ALA A 16 -48.96 52.38 39.05
C ALA A 16 -47.43 52.17 39.07
N VAL A 17 -46.74 52.67 40.10
CA VAL A 17 -45.30 52.42 40.29
C VAL A 17 -45.01 50.95 40.64
N PHE A 18 -45.88 50.30 41.41
CA PHE A 18 -45.74 48.86 41.71
C PHE A 18 -46.05 47.97 40.52
N GLU A 19 -47.04 48.32 39.70
CA GLU A 19 -47.36 47.60 38.46
C GLU A 19 -46.23 47.74 37.44
N ASP A 20 -45.70 48.94 37.23
CA ASP A 20 -44.52 49.18 36.37
C ASP A 20 -43.27 48.47 36.92
N ALA A 21 -43.06 48.46 38.25
CA ALA A 21 -41.97 47.69 38.85
C ALA A 21 -42.15 46.17 38.71
N ALA A 22 -43.38 45.66 38.75
CA ALA A 22 -43.68 44.25 38.55
C ALA A 22 -43.49 43.82 37.08
N GLU A 23 -43.92 44.64 36.11
CA GLU A 23 -43.68 44.40 34.68
C GLU A 23 -42.18 44.44 34.34
N ASN A 24 -41.46 45.45 34.83
CA ASN A 24 -40.00 45.53 34.67
C ASN A 24 -39.25 44.38 35.37
N SER A 25 -39.80 43.83 36.46
CA SER A 25 -39.21 42.66 37.14
C SER A 25 -39.40 41.36 36.33
N ALA A 26 -40.54 41.20 35.65
CA ALA A 26 -40.79 40.05 34.79
C ALA A 26 -39.94 40.08 33.50
N ASP A 27 -39.63 41.28 33.00
CA ASP A 27 -38.71 41.44 31.87
C ASP A 27 -37.23 41.30 32.29
N ALA A 28 -36.87 41.67 33.53
CA ALA A 28 -35.57 41.39 34.09
C ALA A 28 -35.30 39.88 34.23
N GLU A 29 -36.28 39.10 34.69
CA GLU A 29 -36.16 37.64 34.82
C GLU A 29 -35.97 36.95 33.45
N LYS A 30 -36.68 37.41 32.41
CA LYS A 30 -36.48 36.91 31.03
C LYS A 30 -35.12 37.28 30.46
N LEU A 31 -34.61 38.48 30.75
CA LEU A 31 -33.27 38.91 30.32
C LEU A 31 -32.17 38.08 31.00
N GLU A 32 -32.36 37.72 32.28
CA GLU A 32 -31.45 36.85 33.02
C GLU A 32 -31.46 35.41 32.45
N GLU A 33 -32.64 34.87 32.11
CA GLU A 33 -32.75 33.57 31.45
C GLU A 33 -32.09 33.57 30.06
N GLN A 34 -32.28 34.64 29.28
CA GLN A 34 -31.61 34.80 27.98
C GLN A 34 -30.09 34.93 28.12
N ALA A 35 -29.60 35.66 29.11
CA ALA A 35 -28.17 35.79 29.39
C ALA A 35 -27.57 34.43 29.77
N ALA A 36 -28.23 33.65 30.63
CA ALA A 36 -27.81 32.30 30.99
C ALA A 36 -27.80 31.35 29.78
N LYS A 37 -28.78 31.48 28.88
CA LYS A 37 -28.83 30.68 27.64
C LYS A 37 -27.73 31.07 26.65
N ILE A 38 -27.44 32.36 26.50
CA ILE A 38 -26.33 32.84 25.67
C ILE A 38 -25.00 32.31 26.20
N GLU A 39 -24.80 32.30 27.52
CA GLU A 39 -23.55 31.80 28.10
C GLU A 39 -23.39 30.30 27.88
N ARG A 40 -24.44 29.50 28.07
CA ARG A 40 -24.42 28.07 27.71
C ARG A 40 -24.14 27.83 26.24
N LEU A 41 -24.76 28.60 25.34
CA LEU A 41 -24.53 28.48 23.90
C LEU A 41 -23.09 28.86 23.50
N LYS A 42 -22.45 29.80 24.21
CA LYS A 42 -21.03 30.11 24.00
C LYS A 42 -20.14 28.95 24.44
N GLU A 43 -20.41 28.35 25.61
CA GLU A 43 -19.67 27.18 26.09
C GLU A 43 -19.83 25.97 25.14
N GLU A 44 -21.03 25.74 24.63
CA GLU A 44 -21.30 24.72 23.60
C GLU A 44 -20.58 25.03 22.28
N LEU A 45 -20.52 26.31 21.88
CA LEU A 45 -19.82 26.72 20.67
C LEU A 45 -18.31 26.53 20.80
N THR A 46 -17.72 26.89 21.95
CA THR A 46 -16.28 26.71 22.19
C THR A 46 -15.91 25.23 22.21
N THR A 47 -16.71 24.40 22.89
CA THR A 47 -16.47 22.95 22.93
C THR A 47 -16.63 22.29 21.56
N ALA A 48 -17.62 22.73 20.77
CA ALA A 48 -17.78 22.27 19.38
C ALA A 48 -16.64 22.72 18.46
N GLN A 49 -16.08 23.91 18.67
CA GLN A 49 -14.91 24.41 17.93
C GLN A 49 -13.67 23.59 18.26
N ASP A 50 -13.40 23.34 19.54
CA ASP A 50 -12.28 22.50 19.98
C ASP A 50 -12.39 21.08 19.39
N ALA A 51 -13.57 20.48 19.42
CA ALA A 51 -13.82 19.16 18.84
C ALA A 51 -13.65 19.16 17.31
N LEU A 52 -14.03 20.23 16.63
CA LEU A 52 -13.85 20.37 15.18
C LEU A 52 -12.37 20.47 14.82
N ASP A 53 -11.59 21.22 15.58
CA ASP A 53 -10.17 21.39 15.32
C ASP A 53 -9.38 20.11 15.65
N GLU A 54 -9.75 19.38 16.70
CA GLU A 54 -9.23 18.03 16.97
C GLU A 54 -9.58 17.06 15.83
N ALA A 55 -10.82 17.09 15.33
CA ALA A 55 -11.24 16.22 14.23
C ALA A 55 -10.46 16.53 12.93
N LYS A 56 -10.20 17.81 12.62
CA LYS A 56 -9.37 18.20 11.47
C LYS A 56 -7.93 17.70 11.62
N ALA A 57 -7.32 17.89 12.79
CA ALA A 57 -5.98 17.40 13.05
C ALA A 57 -5.86 15.89 12.85
N ARG A 58 -6.86 15.12 13.31
CA ARG A 58 -6.95 13.67 13.08
C ARG A 58 -7.13 13.31 11.61
N ILE A 59 -7.93 14.06 10.86
CA ILE A 59 -8.09 13.84 9.43
C ILE A 59 -6.75 14.04 8.71
N ASP A 60 -6.02 15.12 9.02
CA ASP A 60 -4.72 15.41 8.41
C ASP A 60 -3.70 14.30 8.71
N GLU A 61 -3.67 13.79 9.94
CA GLU A 61 -2.82 12.67 10.34
C GLU A 61 -3.15 11.39 9.55
N VAL A 62 -4.43 10.99 9.52
CA VAL A 62 -4.89 9.81 8.79
C VAL A 62 -4.64 9.94 7.29
N GLU A 63 -4.78 11.15 6.72
CA GLU A 63 -4.45 11.39 5.30
C GLU A 63 -2.96 11.24 5.02
N ALA A 64 -2.09 11.71 5.92
CA ALA A 64 -0.65 11.55 5.79
C ALA A 64 -0.24 10.07 5.88
N GLU A 65 -0.77 9.34 6.87
CA GLU A 65 -0.55 7.90 7.00
C GLU A 65 -1.04 7.12 5.78
N ARG A 66 -2.25 7.45 5.29
CA ARG A 66 -2.81 6.83 4.08
C ARG A 66 -1.93 7.07 2.86
N LYS A 67 -1.42 8.29 2.66
CA LYS A 67 -0.52 8.60 1.54
C LYS A 67 0.76 7.78 1.63
N ALA A 68 1.39 7.73 2.81
CA ALA A 68 2.60 6.93 3.03
C ALA A 68 2.37 5.43 2.82
N ALA A 69 1.23 4.90 3.29
CA ALA A 69 0.85 3.50 3.10
C ALA A 69 0.61 3.17 1.62
N VAL A 70 -0.06 4.04 0.88
CA VAL A 70 -0.31 3.88 -0.56
C VAL A 70 1.00 3.91 -1.34
N GLU A 71 1.90 4.86 -1.04
CA GLU A 71 3.21 4.93 -1.70
C GLU A 71 4.05 3.68 -1.44
N LYS A 72 4.09 3.20 -0.19
CA LYS A 72 4.77 1.95 0.17
C LYS A 72 4.19 0.76 -0.58
N ALA A 73 2.87 0.64 -0.63
CA ALA A 73 2.18 -0.45 -1.32
C ALA A 73 2.46 -0.41 -2.84
N GLU A 74 2.47 0.78 -3.45
CA GLU A 74 2.78 0.93 -4.87
C GLU A 74 4.23 0.55 -5.19
N ASN A 75 5.18 0.99 -4.36
CA ASN A 75 6.59 0.61 -4.51
C ASN A 75 6.79 -0.92 -4.38
N GLN A 76 6.10 -1.55 -3.42
CA GLN A 76 6.10 -3.01 -3.29
C GLN A 76 5.48 -3.70 -4.50
N ARG A 77 4.36 -3.18 -5.02
CA ARG A 77 3.69 -3.71 -6.22
C ARG A 77 4.60 -3.64 -7.43
N VAL A 78 5.26 -2.51 -7.66
CA VAL A 78 6.23 -2.34 -8.77
C VAL A 78 7.40 -3.32 -8.63
N ALA A 79 7.92 -3.51 -7.41
CA ALA A 79 9.00 -4.48 -7.17
C ALA A 79 8.55 -5.92 -7.46
N LEU A 80 7.36 -6.32 -7.01
CA LEU A 80 6.80 -7.65 -7.27
C LEU A 80 6.56 -7.89 -8.76
N VAL A 81 6.03 -6.90 -9.49
CA VAL A 81 5.83 -7.01 -10.95
C VAL A 81 7.16 -7.22 -11.67
N LYS A 82 8.22 -6.50 -11.28
CA LYS A 82 9.56 -6.71 -11.85
C LYS A 82 10.12 -8.10 -11.53
N GLN A 83 9.87 -8.61 -10.32
CA GLN A 83 10.28 -9.97 -9.94
C GLN A 83 9.56 -11.03 -10.77
N ILE A 84 8.25 -10.88 -10.99
CA ILE A 84 7.45 -11.79 -11.83
C ILE A 84 8.00 -11.81 -13.26
N ASP A 85 8.21 -10.65 -13.88
CA ASP A 85 8.79 -10.57 -15.24
C ASP A 85 10.18 -11.22 -15.33
N THR A 86 11.00 -11.04 -14.29
CA THR A 86 12.32 -11.69 -14.20
C THR A 86 12.20 -13.21 -14.10
N LEU A 87 11.27 -13.71 -13.28
CA LEU A 87 11.04 -15.15 -13.11
C LEU A 87 10.46 -15.78 -14.39
N ASP A 88 9.55 -15.09 -15.08
CA ASP A 88 8.97 -15.57 -16.33
C ASP A 88 10.02 -15.68 -17.43
N LYS A 89 10.92 -14.70 -17.55
CA LYS A 89 12.07 -14.76 -18.47
C LYS A 89 13.00 -15.92 -18.14
N ALA A 90 13.37 -16.08 -16.86
CA ALA A 90 14.20 -17.20 -16.42
C ALA A 90 13.55 -18.57 -16.71
N ARG A 91 12.23 -18.67 -16.51
CA ARG A 91 11.46 -19.88 -16.81
C ARG A 91 11.50 -20.20 -18.31
N ALA A 92 11.29 -19.21 -19.18
CA ALA A 92 11.34 -19.39 -20.63
C ALA A 92 12.73 -19.86 -21.10
N THR A 93 13.81 -19.26 -20.57
CA THR A 93 15.18 -19.70 -20.85
C THR A 93 15.42 -21.15 -20.41
N ASN A 94 15.01 -21.50 -19.19
CA ASN A 94 15.15 -22.86 -18.67
C ASN A 94 14.38 -23.91 -19.49
N GLU A 95 13.19 -23.57 -19.97
CA GLU A 95 12.40 -24.47 -20.82
C GLU A 95 13.06 -24.70 -22.20
N ASN A 96 13.67 -23.67 -22.76
CA ASN A 96 14.47 -23.78 -23.98
C ASN A 96 15.71 -24.68 -23.74
N ASN A 97 16.45 -24.43 -22.66
CA ASN A 97 17.63 -25.21 -22.29
C ASN A 97 17.28 -26.69 -22.06
N LEU A 98 16.17 -26.98 -21.39
CA LEU A 98 15.67 -28.34 -21.19
C LEU A 98 15.30 -29.02 -22.52
N THR A 99 14.69 -28.28 -23.44
CA THR A 99 14.33 -28.79 -24.77
C THR A 99 15.57 -29.15 -25.58
N LYS A 100 16.59 -28.26 -25.60
CA LYS A 100 17.88 -28.52 -26.23
C LYS A 100 18.58 -29.74 -25.63
N ALA A 101 18.66 -29.84 -24.31
CA ALA A 101 19.27 -30.97 -23.61
C ALA A 101 18.60 -32.31 -24.00
N ARG A 102 17.26 -32.33 -24.10
CA ARG A 102 16.51 -33.52 -24.57
C ARG A 102 16.83 -33.88 -26.03
N GLN A 103 16.96 -32.87 -26.90
CA GLN A 103 17.32 -33.09 -28.31
C GLN A 103 18.73 -33.67 -28.43
N TYR A 104 19.71 -33.12 -27.72
CA TYR A 104 21.08 -33.65 -27.68
C TYR A 104 21.13 -35.08 -27.14
N ASN A 105 20.42 -35.37 -26.04
CA ASN A 105 20.37 -36.73 -25.50
C ASN A 105 19.78 -37.73 -26.51
N LYS A 106 18.72 -37.34 -27.22
CA LYS A 106 18.13 -38.17 -28.29
C LYS A 106 19.12 -38.40 -29.43
N HIS A 107 19.85 -37.35 -29.83
CA HIS A 107 20.86 -37.44 -30.89
C HIS A 107 22.01 -38.37 -30.50
N LEU A 108 22.56 -38.23 -29.30
CA LEU A 108 23.62 -39.07 -28.78
C LEU A 108 23.20 -40.53 -28.61
N LYS A 109 21.96 -40.79 -28.20
CA LYS A 109 21.41 -42.16 -28.17
C LYS A 109 21.38 -42.79 -29.57
N LYS A 110 21.01 -42.01 -30.59
CA LYS A 110 21.01 -42.47 -31.98
C LYS A 110 22.42 -42.79 -32.46
N LEU A 111 23.38 -41.89 -32.20
CA LEU A 111 24.79 -42.07 -32.56
C LEU A 111 25.41 -43.29 -31.86
N ASN A 112 25.21 -43.43 -30.55
CA ASN A 112 25.67 -44.59 -29.79
C ASN A 112 25.09 -45.90 -30.30
N SER A 113 23.80 -45.91 -30.68
CA SER A 113 23.19 -47.09 -31.30
C SER A 113 23.83 -47.45 -32.64
N GLY A 114 24.17 -46.45 -33.47
CA GLY A 114 24.87 -46.66 -34.74
C GLY A 114 26.28 -47.20 -34.54
N LEU A 115 27.04 -46.60 -33.61
CA LEU A 115 28.40 -47.01 -33.28
C LEU A 115 28.45 -48.45 -32.74
N ARG A 116 27.47 -48.82 -31.88
CA ARG A 116 27.37 -50.21 -31.39
C ARG A 116 27.12 -51.19 -32.51
N LYS A 117 26.19 -50.88 -33.43
CA LYS A 117 25.90 -51.73 -34.59
C LYS A 117 27.14 -51.90 -35.49
N GLN A 118 27.87 -50.83 -35.74
CA GLN A 118 29.09 -50.87 -36.55
C GLN A 118 30.25 -51.62 -35.86
N ASN A 119 30.38 -51.48 -34.54
CA ASN A 119 31.33 -52.26 -33.76
C ASN A 119 30.98 -53.76 -33.77
N GLU A 120 29.69 -54.12 -33.71
CA GLU A 120 29.21 -55.51 -33.87
C GLU A 120 29.51 -56.07 -35.26
N GLU A 121 29.44 -55.23 -36.29
CA GLU A 121 29.80 -55.58 -37.67
C GLU A 121 31.32 -55.55 -37.92
N HIS A 122 32.13 -55.16 -36.92
CA HIS A 122 33.57 -54.91 -37.02
C HIS A 122 33.97 -53.92 -38.13
N VAL A 123 33.05 -53.05 -38.54
CA VAL A 123 33.28 -51.99 -39.53
C VAL A 123 33.44 -50.68 -38.78
N GLY A 124 34.68 -50.20 -38.63
CA GLY A 124 34.91 -48.87 -38.07
C GLY A 124 34.50 -47.78 -39.07
N ASP A 125 33.52 -46.96 -38.71
CA ASP A 125 33.10 -45.79 -39.50
C ASP A 125 33.65 -44.52 -38.86
N ALA A 126 34.67 -43.95 -39.50
CA ALA A 126 35.31 -42.73 -39.05
C ALA A 126 34.33 -41.54 -39.04
N ASP A 127 33.38 -41.48 -39.97
CA ASP A 127 32.42 -40.38 -40.06
C ASP A 127 31.42 -40.43 -38.89
N LEU A 128 30.98 -41.64 -38.51
CA LEU A 128 30.08 -41.79 -37.36
C LEU A 128 30.78 -41.48 -36.03
N ILE A 129 32.05 -41.87 -35.89
CA ILE A 129 32.87 -41.56 -34.70
C ILE A 129 33.10 -40.04 -34.60
N ASN A 130 33.47 -39.39 -35.70
CA ASN A 130 33.65 -37.94 -35.72
C ASN A 130 32.34 -37.21 -35.39
N ALA A 131 31.22 -37.66 -35.96
CA ALA A 131 29.90 -37.11 -35.65
C ALA A 131 29.51 -37.29 -34.17
N SER A 132 29.88 -38.41 -33.53
CA SER A 132 29.63 -38.58 -32.09
C SER A 132 30.48 -37.67 -31.22
N LEU A 133 31.76 -37.51 -31.56
CA LEU A 133 32.68 -36.63 -30.83
C LEU A 133 32.26 -35.16 -30.97
N GLU A 134 31.83 -34.73 -32.16
CA GLU A 134 31.28 -33.39 -32.37
C GLU A 134 29.99 -33.15 -31.57
N ALA A 135 29.08 -34.14 -31.54
CA ALA A 135 27.86 -34.06 -30.75
C ALA A 135 28.14 -33.95 -29.25
N GLU A 136 29.10 -34.73 -28.73
CA GLU A 136 29.53 -34.65 -27.32
C GLU A 136 30.18 -33.30 -27.00
N LEU A 137 31.06 -32.81 -27.86
CA LEU A 137 31.72 -31.52 -27.67
C LEU A 137 30.68 -30.37 -27.64
N ASN A 138 29.70 -30.40 -28.54
CA ASN A 138 28.63 -29.40 -28.55
C ASN A 138 27.78 -29.48 -27.29
N GLN A 139 27.45 -30.68 -26.79
CA GLN A 139 26.75 -30.83 -25.52
C GLN A 139 27.55 -30.27 -24.35
N ILE A 140 28.86 -30.55 -24.25
CA ILE A 140 29.72 -30.07 -23.17
C ILE A 140 29.80 -28.53 -23.19
N LYS A 141 29.92 -27.93 -24.37
CA LYS A 141 29.94 -26.47 -24.52
C LYS A 141 28.63 -25.85 -24.03
N GLU A 142 27.50 -26.39 -24.48
CA GLU A 142 26.19 -25.86 -24.13
C GLU A 142 25.86 -26.06 -22.64
N GLN A 143 26.30 -27.17 -22.03
CA GLN A 143 26.21 -27.38 -20.59
C GLN A 143 27.05 -26.33 -19.83
N ARG A 144 28.29 -26.07 -20.28
CA ARG A 144 29.15 -25.06 -19.68
C ARG A 144 28.54 -23.65 -19.74
N ASP A 145 27.93 -23.31 -20.87
CA ASP A 145 27.28 -22.01 -21.04
C ASP A 145 26.11 -21.84 -20.06
N VAL A 146 25.30 -22.90 -19.87
CA VAL A 146 24.22 -22.92 -18.87
C VAL A 146 24.76 -22.79 -17.45
N ASP A 147 25.82 -23.54 -17.11
CA ASP A 147 26.43 -23.48 -15.77
C ASP A 147 26.99 -22.06 -15.48
N LEU A 148 27.61 -21.41 -16.47
CA LEU A 148 28.10 -20.03 -16.35
C LEU A 148 26.95 -19.02 -16.19
N GLU A 149 25.85 -19.19 -16.92
CA GLU A 149 24.66 -18.35 -16.78
C GLU A 149 24.05 -18.49 -15.38
N GLU A 150 23.98 -19.72 -14.84
CA GLU A 150 23.50 -19.97 -13.48
C GLU A 150 24.40 -19.31 -12.42
N VAL A 151 25.72 -19.49 -12.53
CA VAL A 151 26.69 -18.86 -11.62
C VAL A 151 26.59 -17.34 -11.68
N ASN A 152 26.51 -16.75 -12.87
CA ASN A 152 26.33 -15.30 -13.02
C ASN A 152 25.00 -14.82 -12.42
N GLY A 153 23.93 -15.60 -12.57
CA GLY A 153 22.63 -15.33 -11.96
C GLY A 153 22.68 -15.38 -10.42
N ILE A 154 23.41 -16.33 -9.85
CA ILE A 154 23.64 -16.42 -8.39
C ILE A 154 24.47 -15.22 -7.91
N LEU A 155 25.57 -14.90 -8.60
CA LEU A 155 26.41 -13.75 -8.28
C LEU A 155 25.61 -12.45 -8.29
N ALA A 156 24.80 -12.21 -9.32
CA ALA A 156 23.94 -11.04 -9.40
C ALA A 156 22.93 -10.91 -8.24
N ARG A 157 22.46 -12.04 -7.69
CA ARG A 157 21.60 -12.04 -6.48
C ARG A 157 22.39 -11.80 -5.20
N MET A 158 23.65 -12.23 -5.15
CA MET A 158 24.51 -12.06 -3.97
C MET A 158 25.14 -10.67 -3.89
N THR A 159 25.50 -10.04 -5.01
CA THR A 159 26.09 -8.69 -5.07
C THR A 159 25.36 -7.66 -4.17
N PRO A 160 24.03 -7.47 -4.27
CA PRO A 160 23.34 -6.49 -3.42
C PRO A 160 23.33 -6.85 -1.93
N LEU A 161 23.54 -8.13 -1.56
CA LEU A 161 23.65 -8.56 -0.16
C LEU A 161 25.04 -8.32 0.43
N VAL A 162 26.06 -8.27 -0.43
CA VAL A 162 27.45 -8.00 -0.05
C VAL A 162 27.76 -6.51 -0.06
N GLU A 163 27.18 -5.77 -1.02
CA GLU A 163 27.35 -4.31 -1.16
C GLU A 163 26.34 -3.49 -0.36
N GLY A 164 25.29 -4.12 0.17
CA GLY A 164 24.23 -3.49 0.97
C GLY A 164 24.56 -3.25 2.45
N ASN A 165 25.84 -3.31 2.83
CA ASN A 165 26.38 -2.85 4.13
C ASN A 165 27.25 -1.62 3.93
#